data_AF-A0A7C9AP40-F1
#
_entry.id   AF-A0A7C9AP40-F1
#
_cell.length_a   1.000
_cell.length_b   1.000
_cell.length_c   1.000
_cell.angle_alpha   90.00
_cell.angle_beta   90.00
_cell.angle_gamma   90.00
#
_symmetry.space_group_name_H-M   'P 1'
#
loop_
_entity.id
_entity.type
_entity.pdbx_description
1 polymer ?
#
loop_
_entity_poly.entity_id
_entity_poly.type
_entity_poly.pdbx_seq_one_letter_code
_entity_poly.pdbx_strand_id
1 'polypeptide(L)'
;ITEIAGVVLSFDPKPIPGDWNGAGAHTNYSTKSMREDGGYEVIKKAIEKLGLRHKEHIAAYGEGNERRLTGRHETANIETFLWGVANRGASIRVGRETEQNGKGYFE
;
A
#
# COMPACT_ATOMS: atom_id res chain seq x y z
N ILE A 1 -5.90 16.89 20.33
CA ILE A 1 -4.83 17.84 19.99
C ILE A 1 -5.32 18.90 19.00
N THR A 2 -5.79 18.52 17.81
CA THR A 2 -6.23 19.46 16.75
C THR A 2 -7.41 20.34 17.18
N GLU A 3 -8.39 19.78 17.88
CA GLU A 3 -9.52 20.53 18.46
C GLU A 3 -9.04 21.64 19.41
N ILE A 4 -8.13 21.32 20.34
CA ILE A 4 -7.56 22.29 21.30
C ILE A 4 -6.78 23.38 20.57
N ALA A 5 -6.12 23.04 19.46
CA ALA A 5 -5.38 24.00 18.64
C ALA A 5 -6.28 24.83 17.70
N GLY A 6 -7.59 24.55 17.63
CA GLY A 6 -8.50 25.24 16.71
C GLY A 6 -8.23 24.93 15.23
N VAL A 7 -7.71 23.74 14.91
CA VAL A 7 -7.35 23.33 13.54
C VAL A 7 -8.17 22.13 13.09
N VAL A 8 -8.55 22.09 11.81
CA VAL A 8 -9.21 20.95 11.18
C VAL A 8 -8.18 20.01 10.57
N LEU A 9 -8.27 18.72 10.90
CA LEU A 9 -7.49 17.65 10.25
C LEU A 9 -8.39 16.91 9.27
N SER A 10 -7.87 16.64 8.08
CA SER A 10 -8.56 15.87 7.05
C SER A 10 -7.84 14.55 6.81
N PHE A 11 -8.62 13.48 6.68
CA PHE A 11 -8.17 12.18 6.18
C PHE A 11 -8.59 11.94 4.73
N ASP A 12 -9.02 13.00 4.02
CA ASP A 12 -9.33 12.90 2.58
C ASP A 12 -8.08 12.39 1.82
N PRO A 13 -8.22 11.40 0.93
CA PRO A 13 -7.08 10.81 0.23
C PRO A 13 -6.40 11.79 -0.74
N LYS A 14 -7.07 12.85 -1.17
CA LYS A 14 -6.51 13.88 -2.06
C LYS A 14 -7.13 15.25 -1.71
N PRO A 15 -6.69 15.88 -0.61
CA PRO A 15 -7.30 17.10 -0.10
C PRO A 15 -7.04 18.31 -1.00
N ILE A 16 -5.88 18.33 -1.69
CA ILE A 16 -5.52 19.37 -2.64
C ILE A 16 -5.39 18.72 -4.04
N PRO A 17 -6.16 19.19 -5.04
CA PRO A 17 -6.04 18.69 -6.41
C PRO A 17 -4.74 19.13 -7.09
N GLY A 18 -4.36 18.44 -8.16
CA GLY A 18 -3.16 18.77 -8.95
C GLY A 18 -1.87 18.13 -8.43
N ASP A 19 -0.77 18.88 -8.59
CA ASP A 19 0.63 18.47 -8.36
C ASP A 19 1.03 18.50 -6.88
N TRP A 20 0.19 17.88 -6.04
CA TRP A 20 0.39 17.73 -4.61
C TRP A 20 0.21 16.27 -4.23
N ASN A 21 1.00 15.73 -3.30
CA ASN A 21 0.80 14.35 -2.86
C ASN A 21 -0.59 14.14 -2.24
N GLY A 22 -1.12 12.93 -2.39
CA GLY A 22 -2.28 12.49 -1.63
C GLY A 22 -1.89 11.91 -0.26
N ALA A 23 -2.89 11.57 0.54
CA ALA A 23 -2.71 10.89 1.82
C ALA A 23 -3.15 9.42 1.71
N GLY A 24 -2.28 8.50 2.12
CA GLY A 24 -2.57 7.07 2.16
C GLY A 24 -2.34 6.49 3.55
N ALA A 25 -2.86 5.29 3.78
CA ALA A 25 -2.68 4.54 5.02
C ALA A 25 -2.03 3.18 4.71
N HIS A 26 -0.74 3.21 4.33
CA HIS A 26 0.00 1.98 4.01
C HIS A 26 -0.05 1.00 5.18
N THR A 27 -0.23 -0.28 4.87
CA THR A 27 -0.43 -1.33 5.88
C THR A 27 0.64 -2.41 5.71
N ASN A 28 1.60 -2.44 6.63
CA ASN A 28 2.59 -3.50 6.66
C ASN A 28 1.98 -4.78 7.25
N TYR A 29 2.17 -5.93 6.59
CA TYR A 29 1.57 -7.20 7.01
C TYR A 29 2.53 -8.38 6.96
N SER A 30 2.45 -9.24 7.98
CA SER A 30 3.10 -10.57 7.98
C SER A 30 2.38 -11.57 8.88
N THR A 31 2.44 -12.85 8.49
CA THR A 31 2.12 -13.98 9.36
C THR A 31 3.38 -14.52 10.03
N LYS A 32 3.23 -15.44 11.00
CA LYS A 32 4.38 -16.13 11.59
C LYS A 32 5.26 -16.80 10.53
N SER A 33 4.66 -17.55 9.59
CA SER A 33 5.39 -18.25 8.53
C SER A 33 6.08 -17.31 7.53
N MET A 34 5.58 -16.08 7.33
CA MET A 34 6.27 -15.09 6.50
C MET A 34 7.57 -14.58 7.15
N ARG A 35 7.66 -14.61 8.49
CA ARG A 35 8.82 -14.15 9.27
C ARG A 35 9.86 -15.23 9.55
N GLU A 36 9.56 -16.49 9.23
CA GLU A 36 10.46 -17.64 9.37
C GLU A 36 11.28 -17.86 8.08
N ASP A 37 12.33 -18.69 8.15
CA ASP A 37 13.21 -18.96 7.00
C ASP A 37 12.43 -19.52 5.80
N GLY A 38 12.68 -18.97 4.60
CA GLY A 38 11.89 -19.27 3.40
C GLY A 38 10.55 -18.54 3.32
N GLY A 39 10.25 -17.65 4.28
CA GLY A 39 9.00 -16.89 4.35
C GLY A 39 8.73 -15.99 3.15
N TYR A 40 9.74 -15.60 2.36
CA TYR A 40 9.58 -14.82 1.14
C TYR A 40 8.69 -15.52 0.09
N GLU A 41 8.74 -16.85 0.01
CA GLU A 41 7.84 -17.60 -0.88
C GLU A 41 6.39 -17.59 -0.40
N VAL A 42 6.18 -17.51 0.92
CA VAL A 42 4.84 -17.31 1.50
C VAL A 42 4.33 -15.90 1.20
N ILE A 43 5.20 -14.90 1.23
CA ILE A 43 4.89 -13.52 0.85
C ILE A 43 4.44 -13.46 -0.61
N LYS A 44 5.22 -14.00 -1.56
CA LYS A 44 4.86 -14.00 -2.99
C LYS A 44 3.49 -14.64 -3.24
N LYS A 45 3.22 -15.80 -2.63
CA LYS A 45 1.92 -16.49 -2.72
C LYS A 45 0.77 -15.66 -2.14
N ALA A 46 1.01 -14.89 -1.08
CA ALA A 46 0.00 -14.00 -0.52
C ALA A 46 -0.30 -12.83 -1.47
N ILE A 47 0.74 -12.23 -2.04
CA ILE A 47 0.62 -11.13 -3.01
C ILE A 47 -0.13 -11.56 -4.27
N GLU A 48 0.12 -12.76 -4.79
CA GLU A 48 -0.64 -13.33 -5.91
C GLU A 48 -2.14 -13.40 -5.61
N LYS A 49 -2.51 -13.86 -4.41
CA LYS A 49 -3.92 -13.92 -3.97
C LYS A 49 -4.54 -12.54 -3.82
N LEU A 50 -3.79 -11.53 -3.37
CA LEU A 50 -4.26 -10.14 -3.31
C LEU A 50 -4.55 -9.60 -4.71
N GLY A 51 -3.69 -9.89 -5.69
CA GLY A 51 -3.88 -9.47 -7.08
C GLY A 51 -5.17 -10.01 -7.70
N LEU A 52 -5.55 -11.25 -7.35
CA LEU A 52 -6.82 -11.86 -7.81
C LEU A 52 -8.06 -11.18 -7.24
N ARG A 53 -7.93 -10.41 -6.15
CA ARG A 53 -9.03 -9.75 -5.44
C ARG A 53 -8.89 -8.24 -5.39
N HIS A 54 -8.09 -7.66 -6.30
CA HIS A 54 -7.74 -6.24 -6.29
C HIS A 54 -8.98 -5.33 -6.26
N LYS A 55 -9.99 -5.63 -7.08
CA LYS A 55 -11.22 -4.83 -7.16
C LYS A 55 -12.01 -4.84 -5.86
N GLU A 56 -12.14 -6.02 -5.22
CA GLU A 56 -12.83 -6.15 -3.94
C GLU A 56 -12.06 -5.42 -2.82
N HIS A 57 -10.73 -5.46 -2.86
CA HIS A 57 -9.89 -4.73 -1.92
C HIS A 57 -10.02 -3.21 -2.10
N ILE A 58 -9.96 -2.69 -3.32
CA ILE A 58 -10.13 -1.25 -3.60
C ILE A 58 -11.48 -0.74 -3.11
N ALA A 59 -12.56 -1.51 -3.32
CA ALA A 59 -13.88 -1.16 -2.81
C ALA A 59 -13.94 -1.04 -1.28
N ALA A 60 -13.07 -1.74 -0.55
CA ALA A 60 -12.98 -1.71 0.91
C ALA A 60 -11.94 -0.72 1.45
N TYR A 61 -11.06 -0.16 0.62
CA TYR A 61 -9.92 0.67 1.05
C TYR A 61 -10.26 2.16 1.19
N GLY A 62 -11.54 2.50 1.15
CA GLY A 62 -12.05 3.84 1.38
C GLY A 62 -12.44 4.57 0.09
N GLU A 63 -13.43 5.44 0.24
CA GLU A 63 -13.98 6.27 -0.83
C GLU A 63 -13.02 7.40 -1.22
N GLY A 64 -13.11 7.87 -2.47
CA GLY A 64 -12.28 8.98 -2.98
C GLY A 64 -10.88 8.58 -3.45
N ASN A 65 -10.50 7.31 -3.33
CA ASN A 65 -9.18 6.81 -3.72
C ASN A 65 -8.90 6.95 -5.22
N GLU A 66 -9.93 7.04 -6.06
CA GLU A 66 -9.79 7.30 -7.51
C GLU A 66 -9.09 8.64 -7.80
N ARG A 67 -9.17 9.61 -6.88
CA ARG A 67 -8.47 10.90 -6.99
C ARG A 67 -7.00 10.83 -6.59
N ARG A 68 -6.60 9.78 -5.86
CA ARG A 68 -5.26 9.58 -5.30
C ARG A 68 -4.46 8.57 -6.12
N LEU A 69 -5.01 7.38 -6.34
CA LEU A 69 -4.37 6.21 -6.96
C LEU A 69 -4.31 6.36 -8.49
N THR A 70 -3.42 7.23 -8.96
CA THR A 70 -3.35 7.65 -10.37
C THR A 70 -2.12 7.11 -11.11
N GLY A 71 -1.19 6.47 -10.41
CA GLY A 71 0.12 6.10 -10.97
C GLY A 71 1.19 7.20 -10.81
N ARG A 72 0.85 8.35 -10.22
CA ARG A 72 1.75 9.47 -9.92
C ARG A 72 1.89 9.67 -8.42
N HIS A 73 2.86 10.48 -7.99
CA HIS A 73 3.07 10.82 -6.57
C HIS A 73 3.19 9.58 -5.68
N GLU A 74 4.07 8.65 -6.09
CA GLU A 74 4.36 7.44 -5.31
C GLU A 74 3.10 6.58 -5.05
N THR A 75 2.19 6.50 -6.03
CA THR A 75 1.02 5.60 -6.00
C THR A 75 0.95 4.75 -7.25
N ALA A 76 0.34 3.57 -7.15
CA ALA A 76 -0.10 2.80 -8.32
C ALA A 76 -1.39 3.37 -8.90
N ASN A 77 -1.70 3.00 -10.15
CA ASN A 77 -3.00 3.30 -10.75
C ASN A 77 -4.09 2.39 -10.13
N ILE A 78 -5.26 2.94 -9.85
CA ILE A 78 -6.36 2.24 -9.17
C ILE A 78 -6.82 0.97 -9.90
N GLU A 79 -6.70 0.91 -11.22
CA GLU A 79 -7.15 -0.23 -12.03
C GLU A 79 -6.09 -1.32 -12.19
N THR A 80 -4.82 -1.03 -11.86
CA THR A 80 -3.71 -1.97 -12.05
C THR A 80 -3.19 -2.50 -10.72
N PHE A 81 -3.03 -3.82 -10.65
CA PHE A 81 -2.31 -4.45 -9.55
C PHE A 81 -0.87 -4.69 -9.95
N LEU A 82 0.06 -4.05 -9.25
CA LEU A 82 1.49 -4.20 -9.46
C LEU A 82 2.18 -4.44 -8.12
N TRP A 83 3.20 -5.29 -8.10
CA TRP A 83 4.06 -5.42 -6.94
C TRP A 83 5.53 -5.40 -7.33
N GLY A 84 6.40 -4.99 -6.41
CA GLY A 84 7.83 -5.01 -6.67
C GLY A 84 8.69 -4.74 -5.44
N VAL A 85 9.97 -5.06 -5.55
CA VAL A 85 10.93 -4.82 -4.48
C VAL A 85 11.35 -3.35 -4.46
N ALA A 86 11.22 -2.71 -3.32
CA ALA A 86 11.50 -1.29 -3.10
C ALA A 86 10.76 -0.33 -4.05
N ASN A 87 9.73 -0.81 -4.76
CA ASN A 87 8.99 -0.01 -5.73
C ASN A 87 7.90 0.78 -5.02
N ARG A 88 8.08 2.10 -4.91
CA ARG A 88 7.08 3.01 -4.32
C ARG A 88 5.88 3.31 -5.22
N GLY A 89 5.97 3.01 -6.52
CA GLY A 89 4.85 3.17 -7.47
C GLY A 89 4.01 1.90 -7.64
N ALA A 90 4.31 0.84 -6.88
CA ALA A 90 3.57 -0.41 -6.91
C ALA A 90 2.38 -0.39 -5.94
N SER A 91 1.39 -1.25 -6.20
CA SER A 91 0.24 -1.48 -5.32
C SER A 91 0.69 -2.20 -4.04
N ILE A 92 1.65 -3.11 -4.16
CA ILE A 92 2.30 -3.81 -3.05
C ILE A 92 3.82 -3.68 -3.16
N ARG A 93 4.49 -3.33 -2.07
CA ARG A 93 5.94 -3.19 -1.98
C ARG A 93 6.53 -4.24 -1.04
N VAL A 94 7.56 -4.92 -1.49
CA VAL A 94 8.43 -5.72 -0.60
C VAL A 94 9.71 -4.92 -0.32
N GLY A 95 10.08 -4.79 0.95
CA GLY A 95 11.33 -4.09 1.33
C GLY A 95 12.57 -4.84 0.84
N ARG A 96 13.66 -4.10 0.55
CA ARG A 96 14.95 -4.70 0.16
C ARG A 96 15.48 -5.67 1.22
N GLU A 97 15.29 -5.32 2.49
CA GLU A 97 15.68 -6.17 3.61
C GLU A 97 14.89 -7.48 3.67
N THR A 98 13.57 -7.44 3.44
CA THR A 98 12.74 -8.66 3.36
C THR A 98 13.20 -9.58 2.22
N GLU A 99 13.50 -9.02 1.04
CA GLU A 99 14.03 -9.81 -0.08
C GLU A 99 15.40 -10.41 0.26
N GLN A 100 16.33 -9.58 0.75
CA GLN A 100 17.70 -9.99 1.08
C GLN A 100 17.73 -11.10 2.15
N ASN A 101 16.87 -10.99 3.16
CA ASN A 101 16.79 -11.96 4.26
C ASN A 101 15.93 -13.20 3.91
N GLY A 102 15.21 -13.18 2.78
CA GLY A 102 14.31 -14.27 2.38
C GLY A 102 13.10 -14.47 3.30
N LYS A 103 12.78 -13.48 4.15
CA LYS A 103 11.68 -13.51 5.12
C LYS A 103 11.38 -12.10 5.65
N GLY A 104 10.15 -11.88 6.14
CA GLY A 104 9.75 -10.59 6.73
C GLY A 104 8.27 -10.25 6.51
N TYR A 105 8.03 -9.09 5.92
CA TYR A 105 6.69 -8.52 5.65
C TYR A 105 6.65 -7.82 4.28
N PHE A 106 5.44 -7.53 3.81
CA PHE A 106 5.17 -6.66 2.66
C PHE A 106 4.25 -5.51 3.09
N GLU A 107 4.18 -4.48 2.25
CA GLU A 107 3.37 -3.27 2.41
C GLU A 107 2.39 -3.11 1.25
#